data_AF-A0A2E5HCP6-F1
#
_entry.id   AF-A0A2E5HCP6-F1
#
_cell.length_a   1.000
_cell.length_b   1.000
_cell.length_c   1.000
_cell.angle_alpha   90.00
_cell.angle_beta   90.00
_cell.angle_gamma   90.00
#
_symmetry.space_group_name_H-M   'P 1'
#
loop_
_entity.id
_entity.type
_entity.pdbx_description
1 polymer ?
#
loop_
_entity_poly.entity_id
_entity_poly.type
_entity_poly.pdbx_seq_one_letter_code
_entity_poly.pdbx_strand_id
1 'polypeptide(L)'
;MDKHCPVFILECAATFICENFLSGTLPLETICKKVRDHIVTEYKELPIEDLQDIAEAFLRVLSEANVDEAEVVLRNYAFERVTFRRSGKERNWESMLFDPMKGLKSFKLDLKLFRRNFQAFLFRYKQQKRTGMPESWELKNFKTNDFLMALGSIEFSPFDILDQA
;
A
#
# COMPACT_ATOMS: atom_id res chain seq x y z
N MET A 1 14.06 -13.79 5.96
CA MET A 1 14.68 -13.11 4.80
C MET A 1 15.70 -12.05 5.21
N ASP A 2 16.63 -11.67 4.32
CA ASP A 2 17.72 -10.70 4.57
C ASP A 2 17.52 -9.32 3.91
N LYS A 3 16.42 -9.10 3.18
CA LYS A 3 16.12 -7.86 2.46
C LYS A 3 14.90 -7.15 3.02
N HIS A 4 14.92 -5.82 3.00
CA HIS A 4 13.79 -5.00 3.41
C HIS A 4 12.74 -4.89 2.29
N CYS A 5 11.48 -4.69 2.67
CA CYS A 5 10.37 -4.54 1.72
C CYS A 5 10.59 -3.35 0.76
N PRO A 6 10.38 -3.53 -0.56
CA PRO A 6 10.37 -2.42 -1.51
C PRO A 6 9.37 -1.33 -1.15
N VAL A 7 9.79 -0.06 -1.29
CA VAL A 7 8.96 1.11 -0.93
C VAL A 7 7.58 1.10 -1.61
N PHE A 8 7.48 0.66 -2.86
CA PHE A 8 6.18 0.66 -3.55
C PHE A 8 5.20 -0.38 -2.99
N ILE A 9 5.70 -1.46 -2.42
CA ILE A 9 4.88 -2.47 -1.74
C ILE A 9 4.38 -1.90 -0.42
N LEU A 10 5.24 -1.20 0.33
CA LEU A 10 4.81 -0.45 1.52
C LEU A 10 3.76 0.62 1.18
N GLU A 11 3.91 1.31 0.05
CA GLU A 11 2.89 2.25 -0.46
C GLU A 11 1.55 1.53 -0.76
N CYS A 12 1.57 0.33 -1.37
CA CYS A 12 0.36 -0.47 -1.63
C CYS A 12 -0.26 -1.04 -0.34
N ALA A 13 0.57 -1.46 0.61
CA ALA A 13 0.13 -1.93 1.91
C ALA A 13 -0.56 -0.80 2.68
N ALA A 14 0.02 0.40 2.69
CA ALA A 14 -0.57 1.57 3.31
C ALA A 14 -1.92 1.95 2.68
N THR A 15 -2.08 1.85 1.35
CA THR A 15 -3.38 2.10 0.71
C THR A 15 -4.43 1.09 1.15
N PHE A 16 -4.06 -0.19 1.21
CA PHE A 16 -4.97 -1.26 1.62
C PHE A 16 -5.36 -1.13 3.10
N ILE A 17 -4.42 -0.75 3.96
CA ILE A 17 -4.69 -0.44 5.37
C ILE A 17 -5.68 0.72 5.49
N CYS A 18 -5.43 1.83 4.79
CA CYS A 18 -6.31 3.00 4.85
C CYS A 18 -7.72 2.67 4.36
N GLU A 19 -7.85 1.88 3.29
CA GLU A 19 -9.14 1.44 2.75
C GLU A 19 -9.95 0.66 3.80
N ASN A 20 -9.32 -0.34 4.44
CA ASN A 20 -9.96 -1.15 5.47
C ASN A 20 -10.22 -0.37 6.77
N PHE A 21 -9.39 0.62 7.09
CA PHE A 21 -9.61 1.49 8.24
C PHE A 21 -10.79 2.45 8.02
N LEU A 22 -10.92 3.02 6.82
CA LEU A 22 -11.99 3.96 6.49
C LEU A 22 -13.37 3.29 6.36
N SER A 23 -13.40 2.02 5.94
CA SER A 23 -14.64 1.26 5.71
C SER A 23 -14.99 0.29 6.85
N GLY A 24 -14.01 -0.09 7.67
CA GLY A 24 -14.15 -1.07 8.74
C GLY A 24 -14.35 -0.45 10.13
N THR A 25 -14.36 -1.34 11.13
CA THR A 25 -14.51 -0.97 12.54
C THR A 25 -13.29 -1.32 13.40
N LEU A 26 -12.29 -1.95 12.80
CA LEU A 26 -11.09 -2.37 13.50
C LEU A 26 -10.15 -1.19 13.77
N PRO A 27 -9.41 -1.20 14.89
CA PRO A 27 -8.32 -0.25 15.12
C PRO A 27 -7.26 -0.33 14.02
N LEU A 28 -6.65 0.81 13.70
CA LEU A 28 -5.59 0.90 12.70
C LEU A 28 -4.43 -0.06 13.00
N GLU A 29 -4.03 -0.16 14.27
CA GLU A 29 -3.01 -1.08 14.74
C GLU A 29 -3.32 -2.54 14.40
N THR A 30 -4.57 -2.97 14.59
CA THR A 30 -5.00 -4.33 14.28
C THR A 30 -4.86 -4.65 12.80
N ILE A 31 -5.26 -3.71 11.94
CA ILE A 31 -5.14 -3.82 10.50
C ILE A 31 -3.66 -3.86 10.08
N CYS A 32 -2.85 -2.94 10.62
CA CYS A 32 -1.40 -2.89 10.40
C CYS A 32 -0.70 -4.19 10.81
N LYS A 33 -1.08 -4.81 11.93
CA LYS A 33 -0.47 -6.07 12.40
C LYS A 33 -0.64 -7.18 11.35
N LYS A 34 -1.86 -7.45 10.90
CA LYS A 34 -2.13 -8.52 9.91
C LYS A 34 -1.44 -8.25 8.57
N VAL A 35 -1.41 -6.99 8.13
CA VAL A 35 -0.69 -6.60 6.91
C VAL A 35 0.82 -6.74 7.08
N ARG A 36 1.37 -6.37 8.24
CA ARG A 36 2.79 -6.56 8.56
C ARG A 36 3.15 -8.04 8.59
N ASP A 37 2.32 -8.87 9.21
CA ASP A 37 2.54 -10.32 9.30
C ASP A 37 2.64 -10.95 7.91
N HIS A 38 1.80 -10.50 6.96
CA HIS A 38 1.94 -10.86 5.54
C HIS A 38 3.26 -10.37 4.93
N ILE A 39 3.65 -9.11 5.16
CA ILE A 39 4.90 -8.54 4.60
C ILE A 39 6.14 -9.30 5.05
N VAL A 40 6.22 -9.66 6.33
CA VAL A 40 7.40 -10.33 6.90
C VAL A 40 7.50 -11.81 6.51
N THR A 41 6.49 -12.36 5.82
CA THR A 41 6.62 -13.68 5.17
C THR A 41 7.64 -13.68 4.04
N GLU A 42 7.84 -12.54 3.35
CA GLU A 42 8.75 -12.39 2.21
C GLU A 42 9.92 -11.43 2.48
N TYR A 43 9.83 -10.59 3.51
CA TYR A 43 10.80 -9.56 3.79
C TYR A 43 11.34 -9.64 5.21
N LYS A 44 12.47 -8.96 5.44
CA LYS A 44 13.00 -8.75 6.78
C LYS A 44 11.94 -8.05 7.65
N GLU A 45 12.02 -8.31 8.95
CA GLU A 45 11.20 -7.69 9.98
C GLU A 45 11.02 -6.19 9.75
N LEU A 46 9.77 -5.76 9.86
CA LEU A 46 9.28 -4.40 9.70
C LEU A 46 8.57 -4.02 11.02
N PRO A 47 8.99 -2.95 11.71
CA PRO A 47 8.26 -2.44 12.86
C PRO A 47 6.81 -2.14 12.48
N ILE A 48 5.86 -2.48 13.35
CA ILE A 48 4.45 -2.20 13.07
C ILE A 48 4.19 -0.69 13.03
N GLU A 49 4.92 0.07 13.85
CA GLU A 49 4.87 1.52 13.96
C GLU A 49 5.24 2.18 12.63
N ASP A 50 6.21 1.64 11.89
CA ASP A 50 6.58 2.15 10.57
C ASP A 50 5.38 2.10 9.60
N LEU A 51 4.58 1.04 9.68
CA LEU A 51 3.42 0.86 8.80
C LEU A 51 2.22 1.71 9.25
N GLN A 52 2.02 1.86 10.55
CA GLN A 52 1.05 2.78 11.14
C GLN A 52 1.36 4.23 10.73
N ASP A 53 2.60 4.68 10.92
CA ASP A 53 3.04 6.03 10.56
C ASP A 53 2.76 6.35 9.07
N ILE A 54 3.09 5.41 8.17
CA ILE A 54 2.82 5.59 6.72
C ILE A 54 1.32 5.69 6.45
N ALA A 55 0.50 4.82 7.06
CA ALA A 55 -0.95 4.84 6.89
C ALA A 55 -1.55 6.16 7.42
N GLU A 56 -1.16 6.61 8.61
CA GLU A 56 -1.58 7.89 9.17
C GLU A 56 -1.18 9.08 8.30
N ALA A 57 0.01 9.05 7.70
CA ALA A 57 0.42 10.08 6.76
C ALA A 57 -0.48 10.12 5.51
N PHE A 58 -0.98 8.97 5.04
CA PHE A 58 -1.90 8.91 3.90
C PHE A 58 -3.29 9.41 4.30
N LEU A 59 -3.83 8.96 5.45
CA LEU A 59 -5.09 9.44 6.00
C LEU A 59 -5.07 10.96 6.21
N ARG A 60 -3.96 11.50 6.72
CA ARG A 60 -3.79 12.95 6.89
C ARG A 60 -3.78 13.68 5.55
N VAL A 61 -3.12 13.15 4.51
CA VAL A 61 -3.14 13.75 3.17
C VAL A 61 -4.56 13.76 2.58
N LEU A 62 -5.33 12.67 2.76
CA LEU A 62 -6.73 12.60 2.31
C LEU A 62 -7.59 13.64 3.04
N SER A 63 -7.44 13.74 4.37
CA SER A 63 -8.17 14.68 5.22
C SER A 63 -7.82 16.13 4.90
N GLU A 64 -6.54 16.49 4.83
CA GLU A 64 -6.04 17.84 4.48
C GLU A 64 -6.58 18.31 3.11
N ALA A 65 -6.85 17.36 2.21
CA ALA A 65 -7.31 17.63 0.86
C ALA A 65 -8.84 17.49 0.69
N ASN A 66 -9.61 17.21 1.74
CA ASN A 66 -11.06 16.98 1.70
C ASN A 66 -11.48 16.06 0.53
N VAL A 67 -10.94 14.85 0.51
CA VAL A 67 -11.24 13.87 -0.56
C VAL A 67 -12.56 13.14 -0.25
N ASP A 68 -13.55 13.23 -1.15
CA ASP A 68 -14.83 12.55 -1.00
C ASP A 68 -14.72 11.02 -1.25
N GLU A 69 -14.14 10.61 -2.38
CA GLU A 69 -13.97 9.20 -2.78
C GLU A 69 -12.58 8.66 -2.37
N ALA A 70 -12.29 8.69 -1.07
CA ALA A 70 -10.97 8.33 -0.55
C ALA A 70 -10.52 6.91 -0.94
N GLU A 71 -11.42 5.92 -0.88
CA GLU A 71 -11.16 4.55 -1.32
C GLU A 71 -10.73 4.46 -2.79
N VAL A 72 -11.38 5.23 -3.68
CA VAL A 72 -11.08 5.25 -5.11
C VAL A 72 -9.71 5.87 -5.35
N VAL A 73 -9.38 6.94 -4.64
CA VAL A 73 -8.04 7.56 -4.68
C VAL A 73 -6.96 6.58 -4.23
N LEU A 74 -7.19 5.87 -3.13
CA LEU A 74 -6.24 4.89 -2.58
C LEU A 74 -6.01 3.73 -3.58
N ARG A 75 -7.09 3.16 -4.14
CA ARG A 75 -7.01 2.09 -5.14
C ARG A 75 -6.27 2.55 -6.41
N ASN A 76 -6.55 3.77 -6.88
CA ASN A 76 -5.82 4.33 -8.02
C ASN A 76 -4.33 4.54 -7.73
N TYR A 77 -3.98 4.93 -6.49
CA TYR A 77 -2.58 5.03 -6.12
C TYR A 77 -1.91 3.65 -6.10
N ALA A 78 -2.54 2.66 -5.47
CA ALA A 78 -2.06 1.27 -5.46
C ALA A 78 -1.84 0.75 -6.88
N PHE A 79 -2.83 0.95 -7.77
CA PHE A 79 -2.74 0.59 -9.19
C PHE A 79 -1.54 1.27 -9.87
N GLU A 80 -1.35 2.58 -9.70
CA GLU A 80 -0.17 3.27 -10.25
C GLU A 80 1.13 2.70 -9.69
N ARG A 81 1.17 2.29 -8.42
CA ARG A 81 2.38 1.77 -7.77
C ARG A 81 2.76 0.37 -8.24
N VAL A 82 1.79 -0.51 -8.50
CA VAL A 82 2.04 -1.87 -9.04
C VAL A 82 2.28 -1.86 -10.55
N THR A 83 1.72 -0.88 -11.27
CA THR A 83 1.87 -0.79 -12.73
C THR A 83 3.09 0.01 -13.13
N PHE A 84 3.40 1.11 -12.44
CA PHE A 84 4.45 2.05 -12.85
C PHE A 84 5.52 2.31 -11.79
N ARG A 85 6.76 2.45 -12.26
CA ARG A 85 7.84 3.06 -11.49
C ARG A 85 7.60 4.56 -11.38
N ARG A 86 8.22 5.22 -10.40
CA ARG A 86 8.14 6.69 -10.27
C ARG A 86 8.68 7.46 -11.48
N SER A 87 9.50 6.82 -12.32
CA SER A 87 9.96 7.39 -13.59
C SER A 87 8.88 7.40 -14.69
N GLY A 88 7.67 6.90 -14.42
CA GLY A 88 6.58 6.74 -15.40
C GLY A 88 6.72 5.49 -16.29
N LYS A 89 7.81 4.72 -16.16
CA LYS A 89 7.97 3.46 -16.90
C LYS A 89 7.17 2.35 -16.25
N GLU A 90 6.57 1.48 -17.06
CA GLU A 90 5.90 0.28 -16.56
C GLU A 90 6.86 -0.62 -15.76
N ARG A 91 6.31 -1.30 -14.76
CA ARG A 91 7.00 -2.36 -14.04
C ARG A 91 6.95 -3.61 -14.88
N ASN A 92 8.12 -4.08 -15.28
CA ASN A 92 8.24 -5.36 -15.95
C ASN A 92 8.26 -6.48 -14.90
N TRP A 93 7.12 -7.15 -14.73
CA TRP A 93 6.93 -8.28 -13.83
C TRP A 93 7.38 -9.62 -14.41
N GLU A 94 7.53 -9.69 -15.73
CA GLU A 94 7.92 -10.91 -16.47
C GLU A 94 9.42 -10.91 -16.81
N SER A 95 10.17 -9.92 -16.36
CA SER A 95 11.59 -9.80 -16.69
C SER A 95 12.41 -10.87 -15.98
N MET A 96 13.16 -11.65 -16.76
CA MET A 96 14.16 -12.58 -16.22
C MET A 96 15.36 -11.87 -15.57
N LEU A 97 15.59 -10.58 -15.89
CA LEU A 97 16.76 -9.81 -15.43
C LEU A 97 16.45 -8.92 -14.22
N PHE A 98 15.20 -8.53 -14.04
CA PHE A 98 14.79 -7.61 -12.99
C PHE A 98 13.50 -8.08 -12.34
N ASP A 99 13.59 -8.45 -11.07
CA ASP A 99 12.42 -8.75 -10.25
C ASP A 99 11.97 -7.48 -9.48
N PRO A 100 10.75 -6.96 -9.71
CA PRO A 100 10.19 -5.86 -8.93
C PRO A 100 10.06 -6.16 -7.42
N MET A 101 9.90 -7.42 -7.04
CA MET A 101 9.78 -7.87 -5.64
C MET A 101 11.12 -7.90 -4.92
N LYS A 102 12.24 -7.78 -5.65
CA LYS A 102 13.58 -7.81 -5.07
C LYS A 102 13.72 -6.75 -3.98
N GLY A 103 13.88 -7.23 -2.75
CA GLY A 103 13.97 -6.37 -1.56
C GLY A 103 15.20 -5.47 -1.53
N LEU A 104 15.11 -4.43 -0.72
CA LEU A 104 16.15 -3.42 -0.53
C LEU A 104 17.26 -3.94 0.38
N LYS A 105 18.51 -3.57 0.07
CA LYS A 105 19.67 -3.89 0.93
C LYS A 105 19.63 -3.16 2.27
N SER A 106 19.05 -1.97 2.29
CA SER A 106 18.83 -1.18 3.49
C SER A 106 17.51 -0.43 3.35
N PHE A 107 16.84 -0.25 4.48
CA PHE A 107 15.65 0.58 4.58
C PHE A 107 15.76 1.41 5.85
N LYS A 108 15.42 2.68 5.73
CA LYS A 108 15.20 3.59 6.84
C LYS A 108 13.91 4.33 6.50
N LEU A 109 12.96 4.32 7.43
CA LEU A 109 11.70 5.03 7.24
C LEU A 109 12.00 6.52 6.96
N ASP A 110 11.49 7.00 5.83
CA ASP A 110 11.43 8.40 5.48
C ASP A 110 9.96 8.78 5.29
N LEU A 111 9.29 9.11 6.39
CA LEU A 111 7.86 9.42 6.36
C LEU A 111 7.55 10.62 5.46
N LYS A 112 8.47 11.59 5.35
CA LYS A 112 8.33 12.74 4.45
C LYS A 112 8.30 12.28 2.99
N LEU A 113 9.07 11.27 2.63
CA LEU A 113 9.04 10.67 1.30
C LEU A 113 7.65 10.09 1.00
N PHE A 114 7.12 9.23 1.86
CA PHE A 114 5.81 8.58 1.66
C PHE A 114 4.70 9.62 1.51
N ARG A 115 4.61 10.56 2.46
CA ARG A 115 3.64 11.67 2.42
C ARG A 115 3.76 12.46 1.12
N ARG A 116 4.98 12.85 0.73
CA ARG A 116 5.21 13.64 -0.50
C ARG A 116 4.78 12.90 -1.76
N ASN A 117 5.05 11.60 -1.88
CA ASN A 117 4.70 10.87 -3.10
C ASN A 117 3.19 10.74 -3.24
N PHE A 118 2.50 10.42 -2.14
CA PHE A 118 1.06 10.29 -2.16
C PHE A 118 0.38 11.64 -2.39
N GLN A 119 0.86 12.71 -1.74
CA GLN A 119 0.38 14.07 -1.99
C GLN A 119 0.59 14.50 -3.46
N ALA A 120 1.76 14.20 -4.03
CA ALA A 120 2.04 14.50 -5.43
C ALA A 120 1.14 13.70 -6.39
N PHE A 121 0.85 12.44 -6.07
CA PHE A 121 -0.14 11.65 -6.79
C PHE A 121 -1.52 12.27 -6.71
N LEU A 122 -2.00 12.58 -5.51
CA LEU A 122 -3.33 13.16 -5.29
C LEU A 122 -3.53 14.47 -6.06
N PHE A 123 -2.50 15.32 -6.09
CA PHE A 123 -2.55 16.56 -6.87
C PHE A 123 -2.73 16.30 -8.37
N ARG A 124 -2.03 15.31 -8.93
CA ARG A 124 -2.21 14.91 -10.35
C ARG A 124 -3.57 14.28 -10.57
N TYR A 125 -4.00 13.38 -9.68
CA TYR A 125 -5.30 12.73 -9.72
C TYR A 125 -6.46 13.73 -9.73
N LYS A 126 -6.36 14.82 -8.95
CA LYS A 126 -7.37 15.89 -8.96
C LYS A 126 -7.41 16.71 -10.24
N GLN A 127 -6.28 16.87 -10.92
CA GLN A 127 -6.20 17.61 -12.19
C GLN A 127 -6.64 16.77 -13.40
N GLN A 128 -6.44 15.46 -13.33
CA GLN A 128 -6.73 14.53 -14.41
C GLN A 128 -7.97 13.72 -14.03
N LYS A 129 -9.12 13.95 -14.71
CA LYS A 129 -10.28 13.08 -14.57
C LYS A 129 -9.92 11.69 -15.11
N ARG A 130 -9.55 10.80 -14.19
CA ARG A 130 -9.29 9.35 -14.32
C ARG A 130 -7.88 8.94 -14.75
N THR A 131 -7.18 8.33 -13.81
CA THR A 131 -6.07 7.39 -13.99
C THR A 131 -6.58 6.11 -14.66
N GLY A 132 -5.76 5.47 -15.51
CA GLY A 132 -6.12 4.29 -16.32
C GLY A 132 -6.36 2.99 -15.55
N MET A 133 -6.77 3.08 -14.28
CA MET A 133 -7.19 1.93 -13.48
C MET A 133 -8.55 1.42 -14.02
N PRO A 134 -8.71 0.10 -14.22
CA PRO A 134 -10.01 -0.48 -14.55
C PRO A 134 -11.07 -0.13 -13.51
N GLU A 135 -12.33 -0.05 -13.95
CA GLU A 135 -13.46 0.14 -13.05
C GLU A 135 -13.51 -1.01 -12.03
N SER A 136 -13.80 -0.68 -10.77
CA SER A 136 -13.85 -1.64 -9.65
C SER A 136 -12.56 -2.43 -9.40
N TRP A 137 -11.40 -1.95 -9.86
CA TRP A 137 -10.13 -2.59 -9.53
C TRP A 137 -9.79 -2.43 -8.05
N GLU A 138 -9.41 -3.54 -7.43
CA GLU A 138 -8.87 -3.67 -6.08
C GLU A 138 -7.51 -4.36 -6.15
N LEU A 139 -6.70 -4.25 -5.08
CA LEU A 139 -5.36 -4.85 -5.04
C LEU A 139 -5.39 -6.37 -5.26
N LYS A 140 -6.41 -7.07 -4.76
CA LYS A 140 -6.63 -8.51 -5.00
C LYS A 140 -6.84 -8.89 -6.46
N ASN A 141 -7.14 -7.92 -7.34
CA ASN A 141 -7.24 -8.16 -8.77
C ASN A 141 -5.87 -8.19 -9.48
N PHE A 142 -4.78 -7.87 -8.78
CA PHE A 142 -3.42 -7.92 -9.32
C PHE A 142 -2.86 -9.35 -9.42
N LYS A 143 -3.38 -10.12 -10.39
CA LYS A 143 -3.03 -11.54 -10.58
C LYS A 143 -1.61 -11.80 -11.10
N THR A 144 -0.87 -10.75 -11.45
CA THR A 144 0.52 -10.86 -11.94
C THR A 144 1.50 -11.27 -10.84
N ASN A 145 1.16 -11.07 -9.56
CA ASN A 145 2.01 -11.44 -8.44
C ASN A 145 1.20 -11.94 -7.24
N ASP A 146 1.42 -13.20 -6.86
CA ASP A 146 0.66 -13.87 -5.79
C ASP A 146 0.78 -13.18 -4.43
N PHE A 147 1.95 -12.64 -4.11
CA PHE A 147 2.16 -11.93 -2.84
C PHE A 147 1.30 -10.66 -2.75
N LEU A 148 1.22 -9.88 -3.83
CA LEU A 148 0.38 -8.67 -3.87
C LEU A 148 -1.11 -9.03 -3.93
N MET A 149 -1.47 -10.09 -4.64
CA MET A 149 -2.85 -10.61 -4.65
C MET A 149 -3.27 -11.05 -3.25
N ALA A 150 -2.42 -11.80 -2.54
CA ALA A 150 -2.66 -12.25 -1.18
C ALA A 150 -2.74 -11.07 -0.20
N LEU A 151 -1.87 -10.07 -0.34
CA LEU A 151 -1.93 -8.82 0.43
C LEU A 151 -3.30 -8.15 0.30
N GLY A 152 -3.81 -8.01 -0.93
CA GLY A 152 -5.12 -7.42 -1.19
C GLY A 152 -6.30 -8.33 -0.80
N SER A 153 -6.05 -9.58 -0.44
CA SER A 153 -7.07 -10.58 -0.07
C SER A 153 -7.11 -10.87 1.44
N ILE A 154 -6.34 -10.14 2.25
CA ILE A 154 -6.39 -10.26 3.71
C ILE A 154 -7.80 -9.85 4.17
N GLU A 155 -8.50 -10.75 4.83
CA GLU A 155 -9.82 -10.48 5.41
C GLU A 155 -9.68 -9.94 6.84
N PHE A 156 -10.52 -8.99 7.20
CA PHE A 156 -10.60 -8.41 8.53
C PHE A 156 -11.94 -8.75 9.18
N SER A 157 -11.86 -9.26 10.40
CA SER A 157 -13.00 -9.71 11.19
C SER A 157 -12.99 -9.03 12.55
N PRO A 158 -14.16 -8.70 13.15
CA PRO A 158 -14.22 -8.16 14.51
C PRO A 158 -13.50 -9.03 15.57
N PHE A 159 -13.37 -10.34 15.32
CA PHE A 159 -12.66 -11.25 16.22
C PHE A 159 -11.14 -11.09 16.19
N ASP A 160 -10.57 -10.43 15.19
CA ASP A 160 -9.12 -10.17 15.08
C ASP A 160 -8.57 -9.33 16.25
N ILE A 161 -9.44 -8.63 16.99
CA ILE A 161 -9.07 -7.90 18.20
C ILE A 161 -8.64 -8.86 19.32
N LEU A 162 -9.20 -10.08 19.35
CA LEU A 162 -8.93 -11.08 20.39
C LEU A 162 -7.58 -11.77 20.18
N ASP A 163 -7.11 -11.87 18.93
CA ASP A 163 -5.81 -12.46 18.55
C ASP A 163 -4.61 -11.52 18.83
N GLN A 164 -4.87 -10.41 19.52
CA GLN A 164 -3.87 -9.41 19.93
C GLN A 164 -3.44 -9.56 21.39
N ALA A 165 -4.14 -10.40 22.17
CA ALA A 165 -3.93 -10.61 23.61
C ALA A 165 -2.85 -11.66 23.94
#